data_AF-A0A2E4W5S2-F1
#
_entry.id   AF-A0A2E4W5S2-F1
#
_cell.length_a   1.000
_cell.length_b   1.000
_cell.length_c   1.000
_cell.angle_alpha   90.00
_cell.angle_beta   90.00
_cell.angle_gamma   90.00
#
_symmetry.space_group_name_H-M   'P 1'
#
loop_
_entity.id
_entity.type
_entity.pdbx_description
1 polymer ?
#
loop_
_entity_poly.entity_id
_entity_poly.type
_entity_poly.pdbx_seq_one_letter_code
_entity_poly.pdbx_strand_id
1 'polypeptide(L)'
;MSKRTIEEYRAIVAARPEGEKRTKISRHQHLMNQKPTRPQRQAEIKKYKELVLRSEKECERQLHLLKARQVSFRDKQTAYDEGLGMYQSRTFLESALRQRGIDPEEEIEDMLEQYRLSKSEKPMAAVASIAAPEKPTTWDDLLEEEE
;
A
#
# COMPACT_ATOMS: atom_id res chain seq x y z
N MET A 1 0.18 -11.23 23.83
CA MET A 1 0.01 -11.58 25.26
C MET A 1 -0.98 -12.73 25.35
N SER A 2 -0.54 -13.92 25.76
CA SER A 2 -1.40 -15.11 25.83
C SER A 2 -2.45 -14.96 26.94
N LYS A 3 -3.72 -15.29 26.68
CA LYS A 3 -4.79 -15.28 27.70
C LYS A 3 -4.44 -16.15 28.92
N ARG A 4 -3.62 -17.19 28.72
CA ARG A 4 -3.16 -18.12 29.76
C ARG A 4 -2.42 -17.43 30.90
N THR A 5 -1.55 -16.43 30.64
CA THR A 5 -0.78 -15.79 31.72
C THR A 5 -1.62 -14.86 32.60
N ILE A 6 -2.74 -14.36 32.07
CA ILE A 6 -3.69 -13.54 32.85
C ILE A 6 -4.54 -14.44 33.74
N GLU A 7 -4.98 -15.58 33.21
CA GLU A 7 -5.75 -16.58 33.94
C GLU A 7 -4.90 -17.25 35.04
N GLU A 8 -3.64 -17.57 34.75
CA GLU A 8 -2.66 -18.07 35.72
C GLU A 8 -2.43 -17.06 36.86
N TYR A 9 -2.22 -15.78 36.54
CA TYR A 9 -2.08 -14.73 37.54
C TYR A 9 -3.34 -14.59 38.41
N ARG A 10 -4.54 -14.62 37.79
CA ARG A 10 -5.81 -14.57 38.52
C ARG A 10 -6.02 -15.78 39.42
N ALA A 11 -5.64 -16.98 38.98
CA ALA A 11 -5.71 -18.20 39.76
C ALA A 11 -4.77 -18.15 40.97
N ILE A 12 -3.54 -17.66 40.79
CA ILE A 12 -2.57 -17.46 41.90
C ILE A 12 -3.09 -16.47 42.94
N VAL A 13 -3.76 -15.40 42.50
CA VAL A 13 -4.38 -14.42 43.40
C VAL A 13 -5.58 -15.01 44.15
N ALA A 14 -6.39 -15.84 43.48
CA ALA A 14 -7.57 -16.47 44.08
C ALA A 14 -7.23 -17.56 45.10
N ALA A 15 -6.11 -18.27 44.93
CA ALA A 15 -5.71 -19.39 45.79
C ALA A 15 -5.01 -19.00 47.12
N ARG A 16 -4.87 -17.69 47.44
CA ARG A 16 -4.10 -17.24 48.62
C ARG A 16 -4.92 -17.17 49.92
N PRO A 17 -4.36 -17.60 51.06
CA PRO A 17 -5.02 -17.53 52.37
C PRO A 17 -5.19 -16.08 52.84
N GLU A 18 -6.21 -15.84 53.67
CA GLU A 18 -6.75 -14.51 53.99
C GLU A 18 -5.76 -13.53 54.64
N GLY A 19 -4.72 -14.05 55.31
CA GLY A 19 -3.66 -13.25 55.96
C GLY A 19 -2.50 -12.81 55.06
N GLU A 20 -2.25 -13.47 53.94
CA GLU A 20 -1.13 -13.17 53.00
C GLU A 20 -1.54 -12.23 51.84
N LYS A 21 -2.81 -11.83 51.79
CA LYS A 21 -3.35 -10.92 50.77
C LYS A 21 -2.69 -9.52 50.78
N ARG A 22 -1.87 -9.19 51.78
CA ARG A 22 -1.19 -7.89 51.97
C ARG A 22 0.07 -7.69 51.12
N THR A 23 0.82 -8.74 50.76
CA THR A 23 2.00 -8.63 49.86
C THR A 23 1.58 -8.89 48.41
N LYS A 24 0.92 -7.90 47.81
CA LYS A 24 0.51 -7.96 46.39
C LYS A 24 1.75 -7.90 45.49
N ILE A 25 2.20 -9.06 45.00
CA ILE A 25 3.13 -9.10 43.87
C ILE A 25 2.39 -8.49 42.69
N SER A 26 2.89 -7.38 42.15
CA SER A 26 2.24 -6.73 41.01
C SER A 26 2.26 -7.66 39.80
N ARG A 27 1.30 -7.51 38.88
CA ARG A 27 1.31 -8.26 37.62
C ARG A 27 2.65 -8.12 36.89
N HIS A 28 3.26 -6.93 36.95
CA HIS A 28 4.58 -6.69 36.40
C HIS A 28 5.66 -7.52 37.10
N GLN A 29 5.70 -7.53 38.44
CA GLN A 29 6.64 -8.39 39.19
C GLN A 29 6.40 -9.88 38.89
N HIS A 30 5.15 -10.33 38.76
CA HIS A 30 4.85 -11.71 38.37
C HIS A 30 5.43 -12.05 37.00
N LEU A 31 5.24 -11.19 36.00
CA LEU A 31 5.77 -11.39 34.65
C LEU A 31 7.32 -11.34 34.63
N MET A 32 7.93 -10.43 35.38
CA MET A 32 9.39 -10.34 35.48
C MET A 32 10.02 -11.52 36.23
N ASN A 33 9.26 -12.13 37.15
CA ASN A 33 9.69 -13.33 37.87
C ASN A 33 9.55 -14.62 37.03
N GLN A 34 8.87 -14.58 35.88
CA GLN A 34 8.82 -15.71 34.97
C GLN A 34 10.19 -15.90 34.32
N LYS A 35 10.85 -17.01 34.63
CA LYS A 35 12.09 -17.45 33.98
C LYS A 35 11.77 -18.61 33.03
N PRO A 36 11.32 -18.33 31.79
CA PRO A 36 11.00 -19.39 30.84
C PRO A 36 12.25 -20.21 30.54
N THR A 37 12.06 -21.52 30.47
CA THR A 37 13.14 -22.44 30.09
C THR A 37 13.58 -22.20 28.65
N ARG A 38 14.83 -22.56 28.31
CA ARG A 38 15.38 -22.43 26.95
C ARG A 38 14.43 -22.95 25.84
N PRO A 39 13.83 -24.15 25.94
CA PRO A 39 12.90 -24.63 24.91
C PRO A 39 11.61 -23.79 24.79
N GLN A 40 11.05 -23.32 25.92
CA GLN A 40 9.87 -22.45 25.91
C GLN A 40 10.17 -21.14 25.18
N ARG A 41 11.31 -20.52 25.47
CA ARG A 41 11.76 -19.29 24.79
C ARG A 41 11.91 -19.50 23.28
N GLN A 42 12.48 -20.62 22.85
CA GLN A 42 12.62 -20.92 21.42
C GLN A 42 11.27 -21.09 20.73
N ALA A 43 10.30 -21.75 21.37
CA ALA A 43 8.96 -21.90 20.83
C ALA A 43 8.24 -20.53 20.70
N GLU A 44 8.41 -19.65 21.68
CA GLU A 44 7.87 -18.29 21.62
C GLU A 44 8.52 -17.45 20.52
N ILE A 45 9.85 -17.52 20.36
CA ILE A 45 10.56 -16.84 19.27
C ILE A 45 10.04 -17.32 17.91
N LYS A 46 9.85 -18.64 17.73
CA LYS A 46 9.30 -19.18 16.47
C LYS A 46 7.90 -18.64 16.18
N LYS A 47 7.00 -18.67 17.18
CA LYS A 47 5.64 -18.12 17.05
C LYS A 47 5.66 -16.62 16.76
N TYR A 48 6.55 -15.87 17.40
CA TYR A 48 6.71 -14.45 17.15
C TYR A 48 7.14 -14.18 15.71
N LYS A 49 8.15 -14.89 15.21
CA LYS A 49 8.61 -14.77 13.83
C LYS A 49 7.50 -15.08 12.83
N GLU A 50 6.74 -16.15 13.06
CA GLU A 50 5.60 -16.52 12.22
C GLU A 50 4.52 -15.42 12.21
N LEU A 51 4.22 -14.85 13.38
CA LEU A 51 3.24 -13.78 13.51
C LEU A 51 3.68 -12.50 12.80
N VAL A 52 4.96 -12.14 12.94
CA VAL A 52 5.57 -11.00 12.23
C VAL A 52 5.41 -11.18 10.73
N LEU A 53 5.84 -12.32 10.18
CA LEU A 53 5.71 -12.61 8.74
C LEU A 53 4.25 -12.54 8.26
N ARG A 54 3.31 -13.04 9.05
CA ARG A 54 1.89 -12.95 8.73
C ARG A 54 1.40 -11.49 8.72
N SER A 55 1.82 -10.70 9.71
CA SER A 55 1.44 -9.29 9.81
C SER A 55 2.05 -8.43 8.69
N GLU A 56 3.29 -8.70 8.31
CA GLU A 56 3.97 -8.02 7.19
C GLU A 56 3.21 -8.25 5.89
N LYS A 57 2.89 -9.51 5.57
CA LYS A 57 2.08 -9.84 4.38
C LYS A 57 0.72 -9.14 4.36
N GLU A 58 0.07 -9.03 5.52
CA GLU A 58 -1.21 -8.31 5.62
C GLU A 58 -1.03 -6.80 5.37
N CYS A 59 0.01 -6.20 5.95
CA CYS A 59 0.35 -4.80 5.72
C CYS A 59 0.66 -4.54 4.24
N GLU A 60 1.45 -5.39 3.59
CA GLU A 60 1.77 -5.29 2.16
C GLU A 60 0.51 -5.37 1.30
N ARG A 61 -0.39 -6.31 1.60
CA ARG A 61 -1.68 -6.43 0.93
C ARG A 61 -2.50 -5.14 1.06
N GLN A 62 -2.57 -4.58 2.26
CA GLN A 62 -3.30 -3.34 2.51
C GLN A 62 -2.67 -2.14 1.78
N LEU A 63 -1.35 -2.05 1.75
CA LEU A 63 -0.64 -1.02 0.98
C LEU A 63 -0.93 -1.14 -0.52
N HIS A 64 -0.96 -2.36 -1.06
CA HIS A 64 -1.34 -2.59 -2.44
C HIS A 64 -2.78 -2.14 -2.75
N LEU A 65 -3.73 -2.46 -1.86
CA LEU A 65 -5.12 -2.02 -2.01
C LEU A 65 -5.26 -0.50 -1.92
N LEU A 66 -4.52 0.14 -1.00
CA LEU A 66 -4.53 1.59 -0.88
C LEU A 66 -3.92 2.28 -2.11
N LYS A 67 -2.82 1.75 -2.64
CA LYS A 67 -2.23 2.23 -3.90
C LYS A 67 -3.18 2.03 -5.08
N ALA A 68 -3.86 0.88 -5.17
CA ALA A 68 -4.84 0.63 -6.23
C ALA A 68 -6.06 1.56 -6.13
N ARG A 69 -6.47 1.91 -4.90
CA ARG A 69 -7.58 2.84 -4.64
C ARG A 69 -7.12 4.31 -4.67
N GLN A 70 -5.82 4.57 -4.71
CA GLN A 70 -5.28 5.92 -4.77
C GLN A 70 -5.62 6.50 -6.14
N VAL A 71 -6.73 7.23 -6.19
CA VAL A 71 -7.07 8.10 -7.31
C VAL A 71 -5.87 9.00 -7.53
N SER A 72 -5.28 8.94 -8.72
CA SER A 72 -4.05 9.68 -9.00
C SER A 72 -4.32 11.18 -8.84
N PHE A 73 -3.29 11.96 -8.52
CA PHE A 73 -3.44 13.42 -8.46
C PHE A 73 -4.02 13.97 -9.78
N ARG A 74 -3.63 13.36 -10.90
CA ARG A 74 -4.14 13.68 -12.23
C ARG A 74 -5.64 13.41 -12.38
N ASP A 75 -6.14 12.30 -11.85
CA ASP A 75 -7.57 11.97 -11.92
C ASP A 75 -8.40 12.91 -11.03
N LYS A 76 -7.87 13.29 -9.85
CA LYS A 76 -8.50 14.30 -8.99
C LYS A 76 -8.56 15.67 -9.66
N GLN A 77 -7.46 16.08 -10.29
CA GLN A 77 -7.41 17.34 -11.04
C GLN A 77 -8.36 17.31 -12.23
N THR A 78 -8.41 16.19 -12.95
CA THR A 78 -9.33 16.02 -14.09
C THR A 78 -10.78 16.12 -13.63
N ALA A 79 -11.17 15.44 -12.55
CA ALA A 79 -12.52 15.52 -12.00
C ALA A 79 -12.87 16.94 -11.50
N TYR A 80 -11.91 17.66 -10.92
CA TYR A 80 -12.09 19.05 -10.49
C TYR A 80 -12.29 19.99 -11.68
N ASP A 81 -11.44 19.87 -12.70
CA ASP A 81 -11.50 20.66 -13.93
C ASP A 81 -12.77 20.34 -14.75
N GLU A 82 -13.22 19.09 -14.76
CA GLU A 82 -14.51 18.65 -15.31
C GLU A 82 -15.68 19.27 -14.55
N GLY A 83 -15.66 19.27 -13.21
CA GLY A 83 -16.68 19.92 -12.39
C GLY A 83 -16.76 21.44 -12.56
N LEU A 84 -15.65 22.07 -12.97
CA LEU A 84 -15.59 23.48 -13.36
C LEU A 84 -16.00 23.74 -14.82
N GLY A 85 -16.25 22.70 -15.61
CA GLY A 85 -16.63 22.85 -17.03
C GLY A 85 -15.48 23.26 -17.96
N MET A 86 -14.22 23.15 -17.52
CA MET A 86 -13.06 23.60 -18.32
C MET A 86 -12.94 22.85 -19.65
N TYR A 87 -13.29 21.55 -19.65
CA TYR A 87 -13.31 20.68 -20.83
C TYR A 87 -14.56 20.85 -21.72
N GLN A 88 -15.47 21.75 -21.37
CA GLN A 88 -16.68 22.07 -22.16
C GLN A 88 -16.58 23.46 -22.82
N SER A 89 -15.47 24.18 -22.62
CA SER A 89 -15.27 25.48 -23.25
C SER A 89 -14.85 25.33 -24.71
N ARG A 90 -15.49 26.11 -25.59
CA ARG A 90 -15.22 26.13 -27.04
C ARG A 90 -13.74 26.38 -27.34
N THR A 91 -13.12 27.34 -26.67
CA THR A 91 -11.71 27.70 -26.88
C THR A 91 -10.75 26.56 -26.50
N PHE A 92 -11.03 25.84 -25.41
CA PHE A 92 -10.27 24.66 -25.04
C PHE A 92 -10.44 23.54 -26.07
N LEU A 93 -11.67 23.21 -26.45
CA LEU A 93 -11.94 22.11 -27.39
C LEU A 93 -11.33 22.39 -28.76
N GLU A 94 -11.51 23.60 -29.31
CA GLU A 94 -10.92 23.99 -30.60
C GLU A 94 -9.39 23.90 -30.56
N SER A 95 -8.75 24.42 -29.49
CA SER A 95 -7.28 24.37 -29.38
C SER A 95 -6.77 22.93 -29.20
N ALA A 96 -7.45 22.10 -28.41
CA ALA A 96 -7.06 20.73 -28.15
C ALA A 96 -7.21 19.84 -29.40
N LEU A 97 -8.27 20.03 -30.18
CA LEU A 97 -8.50 19.32 -31.45
C LEU A 97 -7.47 19.73 -32.51
N ARG A 98 -7.20 21.04 -32.65
CA ARG A 98 -6.16 21.55 -33.56
C ARG A 98 -4.77 21.05 -33.20
N GLN A 99 -4.42 20.98 -31.92
CA GLN A 99 -3.15 20.39 -31.47
C GLN A 99 -3.03 18.90 -31.83
N ARG A 100 -4.14 18.20 -31.97
CA ARG A 100 -4.20 16.81 -32.44
C ARG A 100 -4.31 16.67 -33.97
N GLY A 101 -4.40 17.79 -34.70
CA GLY A 101 -4.56 17.79 -36.16
C GLY A 101 -5.99 17.46 -36.61
N ILE A 102 -6.99 17.61 -35.75
CA ILE A 102 -8.41 17.42 -36.07
C ILE A 102 -9.05 18.79 -36.29
N ASP A 103 -9.78 18.96 -37.38
CA ASP A 103 -10.54 20.18 -37.64
C ASP A 103 -11.78 20.22 -36.72
N PRO A 104 -11.89 21.25 -35.85
CA PRO A 104 -12.97 21.33 -34.88
C PRO A 104 -14.29 21.68 -35.55
N GLU A 105 -15.37 21.03 -35.09
CA GLU A 105 -16.73 21.31 -35.55
C GLU A 105 -17.27 22.64 -35.02
N GLU A 106 -18.37 23.12 -35.60
CA GLU A 106 -18.97 24.40 -35.23
C GLU A 106 -19.72 24.33 -33.89
N GLU A 107 -20.27 23.17 -33.56
CA GLU A 107 -21.05 22.91 -32.36
C GLU A 107 -20.20 22.31 -31.24
N ILE A 108 -20.44 22.77 -30.00
CA ILE A 108 -19.64 22.40 -28.82
C ILE A 108 -19.84 20.93 -28.45
N GLU A 109 -21.05 20.40 -28.65
CA GLU A 109 -21.38 19.01 -28.37
C GLU A 109 -20.58 18.07 -29.29
N ASP A 110 -20.53 18.36 -30.59
CA ASP A 110 -19.77 17.55 -31.55
C ASP A 110 -18.25 17.65 -31.33
N MET A 111 -17.73 18.85 -31.01
CA MET A 111 -16.33 19.02 -30.62
C MET A 111 -15.95 18.20 -29.37
N LEU A 112 -16.87 18.09 -28.41
CA LEU A 112 -16.67 17.31 -27.20
C LEU A 112 -16.63 15.80 -27.52
N GLU A 113 -17.45 15.34 -28.47
CA GLU A 113 -17.39 13.96 -28.98
C GLU A 113 -16.08 13.68 -29.70
N GLN A 114 -15.64 14.56 -30.62
CA GLN A 114 -14.33 14.45 -31.28
C GLN A 114 -13.17 14.42 -30.26
N TYR A 115 -13.25 15.23 -29.21
CA TYR A 115 -12.23 15.27 -28.17
C TYR A 115 -12.19 13.98 -27.34
N ARG A 116 -13.36 13.39 -27.04
CA ARG A 116 -13.48 12.10 -26.34
C ARG A 116 -12.97 10.94 -27.19
N LEU A 117 -13.37 10.89 -28.46
CA LEU A 117 -12.89 9.91 -29.44
C LEU A 117 -11.37 9.96 -29.58
N SER A 118 -10.80 11.15 -29.79
CA SER A 118 -9.35 11.34 -29.90
C SER A 118 -8.57 11.11 -28.60
N LYS A 119 -9.24 11.08 -27.43
CA LYS A 119 -8.64 10.63 -26.17
C LYS A 119 -8.58 9.10 -26.08
N SER A 120 -9.55 8.41 -26.69
CA SER A 120 -9.64 6.94 -26.70
C SER A 120 -8.69 6.31 -27.72
N GLU A 121 -8.46 7.00 -28.84
CA GLU A 121 -7.41 6.69 -29.80
C GLU A 121 -6.07 7.19 -29.25
N LYS A 122 -5.33 6.32 -28.55
CA LYS A 122 -3.92 6.60 -28.22
C LYS A 122 -3.18 6.93 -29.53
N PRO A 123 -2.23 7.88 -29.53
CA PRO A 123 -1.37 8.06 -30.69
C PRO A 123 -0.59 6.76 -30.92
N MET A 124 -0.81 6.13 -32.07
CA MET A 124 -0.07 4.99 -32.61
C MET A 124 1.46 5.24 -32.72
N ALA A 125 1.93 6.45 -32.41
CA ALA A 125 3.33 6.86 -32.54
C ALA A 125 4.26 6.44 -31.37
N ALA A 126 3.77 5.76 -30.32
CA ALA A 126 4.61 5.36 -29.18
C ALA A 126 4.62 3.84 -28.87
N VAL A 127 4.25 2.99 -29.83
CA VAL A 127 4.31 1.52 -29.68
C VAL A 127 5.46 0.88 -30.49
N ALA A 128 6.18 1.65 -31.31
CA ALA A 128 7.40 1.19 -31.96
C ALA A 128 8.63 1.78 -31.24
N SER A 129 9.52 0.90 -30.76
CA SER A 129 10.83 1.21 -30.16
C SER A 129 10.89 1.51 -28.65
N ILE A 130 10.47 0.55 -27.83
CA ILE A 130 11.26 0.21 -26.63
C ILE A 130 11.56 -1.28 -26.71
N ALA A 131 12.61 -1.63 -27.44
CA ALA A 131 13.32 -2.87 -27.17
C ALA A 131 13.74 -2.79 -25.70
N ALA A 132 13.25 -3.72 -24.88
CA ALA A 132 13.65 -3.79 -23.49
C ALA A 132 15.18 -3.90 -23.43
N PRO A 133 15.89 -3.06 -22.64
CA PRO A 133 17.27 -3.40 -22.33
C PRO A 133 17.23 -4.72 -21.57
N GLU A 134 17.91 -5.72 -22.13
CA GLU A 134 18.11 -7.01 -21.50
C GLU A 134 18.69 -6.75 -20.11
N LYS A 135 17.97 -7.18 -19.08
CA LYS A 135 18.46 -7.07 -17.71
C LYS A 135 19.65 -8.04 -17.60
N PRO A 136 20.82 -7.62 -17.08
CA PRO A 136 21.90 -8.56 -16.83
C PRO A 136 21.41 -9.63 -15.86
N THR A 137 21.46 -10.88 -16.31
CA THR A 137 20.94 -12.05 -15.61
C THR A 137 21.83 -12.52 -14.46
N THR A 138 23.00 -11.89 -14.27
CA THR A 138 24.05 -12.35 -13.38
C THR A 138 24.82 -11.19 -12.77
N TRP A 139 25.16 -11.32 -11.49
CA TRP A 139 25.90 -10.30 -10.72
C TRP A 139 27.35 -10.09 -11.17
N ASP A 140 27.87 -10.99 -12.03
CA ASP A 140 29.23 -10.93 -12.54
C ASP A 140 29.43 -9.84 -13.61
N ASP A 141 28.37 -9.39 -14.32
CA ASP A 141 28.49 -8.40 -15.40
C ASP A 141 28.59 -6.94 -14.93
N LEU A 142 28.42 -6.67 -13.63
CA LEU A 142 28.44 -5.30 -13.06
C LEU A 142 29.82 -4.84 -12.58
N LEU A 143 30.85 -5.68 -12.68
CA LEU A 143 32.18 -5.43 -12.12
C LEU A 143 33.27 -5.13 -13.16
N GLU A 144 32.97 -5.15 -14.46
CA GLU A 144 33.96 -4.91 -15.52
C GLU A 144 33.93 -3.48 -16.11
N GLU A 145 33.09 -2.56 -15.62
CA GLU A 145 33.06 -1.16 -16.10
C GLU A 145 33.80 -0.14 -15.20
N GLU A 146 34.75 -0.59 -14.37
CA GLU A 146 35.72 0.30 -13.72
C GLU A 146 37.16 -0.15 -14.01
N GLU A 147 37.65 0.09 -15.24
CA GLU A 147 39.08 0.32 -15.53
C GLU A 147 39.29 1.29 -16.70
#